data_AF-A0A1F6FY05-F1
#
_entry.id   AF-A0A1F6FY05-F1
#
_cell.length_a   1.000
_cell.length_b   1.000
_cell.length_c   1.000
_cell.angle_alpha   90.00
_cell.angle_beta   90.00
_cell.angle_gamma   90.00
#
_symmetry.space_group_name_H-M   'P 1'
#
loop_
_entity.id
_entity.type
_entity.pdbx_description
1 polymer ?
#
loop_
_entity_poly.entity_id
_entity_poly.type
_entity_poly.pdbx_seq_one_letter_code
_entity_poly.pdbx_strand_id
1 'polypeptide(L)'
;MKIEFTNHAQRRMRERNLSRRQLERFVSKPDSVEVSSKNSLRFLLKKRYRHRTSGKDHLLMAICERHGDVLVVVTIVDTSQIRKYS
;
A
#
# COMPACT_ATOMS: atom_id res chain seq x y z
N MET A 1 -8.39 7.86 12.63
CA MET A 1 -7.44 8.22 11.56
C MET A 1 -8.16 8.19 10.22
N LYS A 2 -8.20 9.31 9.51
CA LYS A 2 -8.86 9.41 8.19
C LYS A 2 -7.88 8.93 7.12
N ILE A 3 -8.34 8.13 6.15
CA ILE A 3 -7.52 7.65 5.03
C ILE A 3 -8.03 8.30 3.74
N GLU A 4 -7.12 8.92 3.01
CA GLU A 4 -7.37 9.55 1.72
C GLU A 4 -6.48 8.93 0.64
N PHE A 5 -6.97 8.90 -0.59
CA PHE A 5 -6.28 8.33 -1.74
C PHE A 5 -6.13 9.40 -2.80
N THR A 6 -4.90 9.63 -3.26
CA THR A 6 -4.67 10.53 -4.41
C THR A 6 -5.31 9.97 -5.67
N ASN A 7 -5.52 10.82 -6.69
CA ASN A 7 -6.01 10.37 -8.00
C ASN A 7 -5.15 9.26 -8.60
N HIS A 8 -3.82 9.33 -8.39
CA HIS A 8 -2.91 8.29 -8.85
C HIS A 8 -3.14 6.97 -8.10
N ALA A 9 -3.25 6.99 -6.76
CA ALA A 9 -3.57 5.81 -5.98
C ALA A 9 -4.92 5.20 -6.37
N GLN A 10 -5.97 6.03 -6.53
CA GLN A 10 -7.29 5.57 -6.97
C GLN A 10 -7.25 4.91 -8.36
N ARG A 11 -6.42 5.42 -9.29
CA ARG A 11 -6.21 4.76 -10.59
C ARG A 11 -5.54 3.40 -10.41
N ARG A 12 -4.48 3.32 -9.60
CA ARG A 12 -3.79 2.07 -9.27
C ARG A 12 -4.68 1.03 -8.59
N MET A 13 -5.63 1.47 -7.77
CA MET A 13 -6.63 0.60 -7.14
C MET A 13 -7.54 -0.04 -8.18
N ARG A 14 -8.07 0.77 -9.11
CA ARG A 14 -8.95 0.31 -10.19
C ARG A 14 -8.24 -0.67 -11.11
N GLU A 15 -7.01 -0.36 -11.54
CA GLU A 15 -6.18 -1.24 -12.37
C GLU A 15 -5.95 -2.63 -11.74
N ARG A 16 -5.97 -2.71 -10.41
CA ARG A 16 -5.67 -3.94 -9.64
C ARG A 16 -6.88 -4.54 -8.94
N ASN A 17 -8.07 -4.02 -9.21
CA ASN A 17 -9.32 -4.43 -8.57
C ASN A 17 -9.24 -4.44 -7.02
N LEU A 18 -8.57 -3.44 -6.45
CA LEU A 18 -8.42 -3.26 -5.01
C LEU A 18 -9.55 -2.37 -4.47
N SER A 19 -10.39 -2.94 -3.62
CA SER A 19 -11.42 -2.17 -2.92
C SER A 19 -10.81 -1.31 -1.81
N ARG A 20 -11.48 -0.20 -1.49
CA ARG A 20 -11.14 0.67 -0.36
C ARG A 20 -11.01 -0.12 0.96
N ARG A 21 -11.97 -1.01 1.23
CA ARG A 21 -11.98 -1.85 2.45
C ARG A 21 -10.79 -2.81 2.52
N GLN A 22 -10.26 -3.27 1.38
CA GLN A 22 -9.03 -4.08 1.38
C GLN A 22 -7.83 -3.23 1.76
N LEU A 23 -7.73 -2.01 1.23
CA LEU A 23 -6.62 -1.11 1.57
C LEU A 23 -6.67 -0.59 3.00
N GLU A 24 -7.85 -0.29 3.53
CA GLU A 24 -7.98 0.10 4.94
C GLU A 24 -7.54 -1.04 5.88
N ARG A 25 -7.84 -2.30 5.53
CA ARG A 25 -7.33 -3.49 6.24
C ARG A 25 -5.82 -3.68 6.10
N PHE A 26 -5.29 -3.40 4.90
CA PHE A 26 -3.85 -3.45 4.65
C PHE A 26 -3.11 -2.38 5.47
N VAL A 27 -3.59 -1.14 5.45
CA VAL A 27 -3.02 0.01 6.17
C VAL A 27 -3.06 -0.19 7.68
N SER A 28 -4.13 -0.78 8.22
CA SER A 28 -4.28 -1.01 9.67
C SER A 28 -3.42 -2.16 10.20
N LYS A 29 -3.01 -3.10 9.35
CA LYS A 29 -2.18 -4.25 9.74
C LYS A 29 -1.18 -4.62 8.64
N PRO A 30 -0.18 -3.76 8.38
CA PRO A 30 0.92 -4.08 7.46
C PRO A 30 1.83 -5.14 8.07
N ASP A 31 2.61 -5.84 7.24
CA ASP A 31 3.65 -6.76 7.71
C ASP A 31 4.94 -5.98 8.05
N SER A 32 5.22 -4.91 7.32
CA SER A 32 6.32 -4.01 7.62
C SER A 32 6.02 -2.56 7.26
N VAL A 33 6.74 -1.65 7.94
CA VAL A 33 6.68 -0.20 7.74
C VAL A 33 8.12 0.31 7.60
N GLU A 34 8.40 0.99 6.50
CA GLU A 34 9.72 1.59 6.22
C GLU A 34 9.57 3.11 6.11
N VAL A 35 10.20 3.86 7.00
CA VAL A 35 10.17 5.33 6.97
C VAL A 35 11.22 5.82 5.96
N SER A 36 10.87 6.83 5.17
CA SER A 36 11.82 7.42 4.23
C SER A 36 12.93 8.17 4.96
N SER A 37 14.17 7.94 4.54
CA SER A 37 15.33 8.69 5.03
C SER A 37 15.37 10.15 4.58
N LYS A 38 14.60 10.52 3.54
CA LYS A 38 14.55 11.88 2.97
C LYS A 38 13.37 12.70 3.47
N ASN A 39 12.28 12.06 3.88
CA ASN A 39 11.08 12.72 4.35
C ASN A 39 10.42 11.87 5.44
N SER A 40 10.54 12.29 6.70
CA SER A 40 10.02 11.56 7.86
C SER A 40 8.50 11.40 7.88
N LEU A 41 7.77 12.22 7.12
CA LEU A 41 6.31 12.10 6.96
C LEU A 41 5.94 11.02 5.94
N ARG A 42 6.89 10.57 5.12
CA ARG A 42 6.67 9.58 4.06
C ARG A 42 7.16 8.21 4.48
N PHE A 43 6.33 7.20 4.28
CA PHE A 43 6.68 5.82 4.61
C PHE A 43 6.05 4.84 3.64
N LEU A 44 6.65 3.65 3.59
CA LEU A 44 6.25 2.53 2.76
C LEU A 44 5.66 1.44 3.64
N LEU A 45 4.42 1.09 3.39
CA LEU A 45 3.76 -0.07 3.97
C LEU A 45 3.94 -1.26 3.04
N LYS A 46 4.24 -2.44 3.59
CA LYS A 46 4.31 -3.69 2.82
C LYS A 46 3.47 -4.78 3.46
N LYS A 47 2.87 -5.64 2.63
CA LYS A 47 2.14 -6.83 3.06
C LYS A 47 2.17 -7.91 2.01
N ARG A 48 2.54 -9.12 2.43
CA ARG A 48 2.44 -10.31 1.60
C ARG A 48 1.02 -10.85 1.64
N TYR A 49 0.53 -11.29 0.50
CA TYR A 49 -0.76 -11.97 0.42
C TYR A 49 -0.77 -12.96 -0.73
N ARG A 50 -1.61 -13.99 -0.62
CA ARG A 50 -1.80 -14.96 -1.70
C ARG A 50 -2.87 -14.44 -2.65
N HIS A 51 -2.48 -14.14 -3.89
CA HIS A 51 -3.37 -13.59 -4.89
C HIS A 51 -4.40 -14.64 -5.34
N ARG A 52 -5.69 -14.33 -5.17
CA ARG A 52 -6.78 -15.32 -5.31
C ARG A 52 -6.84 -15.93 -6.70
N THR A 53 -6.65 -15.13 -7.74
CA THR A 53 -6.82 -15.60 -9.14
C THR A 53 -5.60 -16.35 -9.65
N SER A 54 -4.39 -15.96 -9.23
CA SER A 54 -3.15 -16.58 -9.73
C SER A 54 -2.61 -17.67 -8.80
N GLY A 55 -3.08 -17.73 -7.55
CA GLY A 55 -2.58 -18.63 -6.51
C GLY A 55 -1.16 -18.31 -6.03
N LYS A 56 -0.51 -17.28 -6.59
CA LYS A 56 0.87 -16.87 -6.30
C LYS A 56 0.91 -15.89 -5.15
N ASP A 57 2.02 -15.88 -4.43
CA ASP A 57 2.29 -14.86 -3.44
C ASP A 57 2.59 -13.53 -4.14
N HIS A 58 1.98 -12.48 -3.62
CA HIS A 58 2.16 -11.11 -4.05
C HIS A 58 2.59 -10.24 -2.87
N LEU A 59 3.31 -9.17 -3.17
CA LEU A 59 3.65 -8.10 -2.24
C LEU A 59 2.84 -6.86 -2.60
N LEU A 60 1.91 -6.50 -1.72
CA LEU A 60 1.22 -5.23 -1.79
C LEU A 60 2.06 -4.19 -1.06
N MET A 61 2.30 -3.07 -1.72
CA MET A 61 3.06 -1.94 -1.19
C MET A 61 2.26 -0.66 -1.37
N ALA A 62 2.26 0.19 -0.34
CA ALA A 62 1.69 1.53 -0.45
C ALA A 62 2.67 2.57 0.06
N ILE A 63 2.88 3.61 -0.74
CA ILE A 63 3.60 4.80 -0.31
C ILE A 63 2.57 5.73 0.31
N CYS A 64 2.78 6.06 1.57
CA CYS A 64 1.90 6.90 2.37
C CYS A 64 2.62 8.13 2.88
N GLU A 65 1.85 9.19 3.11
CA GLU A 65 2.30 10.41 3.77
C GLU A 65 1.36 10.73 4.95
N ARG A 66 1.95 11.11 6.08
CA ARG A 66 1.22 11.57 7.26
C ARG A 66 1.06 13.09 7.19
N HIS A 67 -0.19 13.54 7.17
CA HIS A 67 -0.57 14.96 7.23
C HIS A 67 -1.49 15.17 8.45
N GLY A 68 -0.89 15.38 9.63
CA GLY A 68 -1.63 15.43 10.90
C GLY A 68 -2.35 14.11 11.19
N ASP A 69 -3.68 14.15 11.22
CA ASP A 69 -4.56 12.99 11.46
C ASP A 69 -5.02 12.26 10.19
N VAL A 70 -4.57 12.76 9.03
CA VAL A 70 -4.88 12.19 7.73
C VAL A 70 -3.69 11.36 7.25
N LEU A 71 -3.97 10.13 6.86
CA LEU A 71 -3.05 9.30 6.12
C LEU A 71 -3.39 9.40 4.62
N VAL A 72 -2.47 9.96 3.84
CA VAL A 72 -2.62 10.10 2.40
C VAL A 72 -1.88 8.96 1.72
N VAL A 73 -2.61 8.09 1.02
CA VAL A 73 -2.03 7.03 0.18
C VAL A 73 -1.70 7.65 -1.18
N VAL A 74 -0.40 7.78 -1.45
CA VAL A 74 0.11 8.44 -2.66
C VAL A 74 0.12 7.50 -3.86
N THR A 75 0.55 6.25 -3.67
CA THR A 75 0.51 5.22 -4.72
C THR A 75 0.46 3.82 -4.13
N ILE A 76 0.03 2.87 -4.96
CA ILE A 76 -0.07 1.45 -4.63
C ILE A 76 0.63 0.65 -5.72
N VAL A 77 1.47 -0.27 -5.27
CA VAL A 77 2.18 -1.24 -6.10
C VAL A 77 1.80 -2.63 -5.64
N ASP A 78 1.47 -3.48 -6.60
CA ASP A 78 1.22 -4.90 -6.39
C ASP A 78 2.14 -5.66 -7.35
N THR A 79 2.94 -6.57 -6.81
CA THR A 79 3.94 -7.30 -7.56
C THR A 79 4.08 -8.72 -7.06
N SER A 80 4.26 -9.66 -7.99
CA SER A 80 4.66 -11.04 -7.69
C SER A 80 6.19 -11.17 -7.47
N GLN A 81 6.97 -10.12 -7.72
CA GLN A 81 8.44 -10.13 -7.60
C GLN A 81 8.89 -9.91 -6.15
N ILE A 82 8.35 -10.70 -5.22
CA ILE A 82 8.56 -10.54 -3.77
C ILE A 82 10.05 -10.51 -3.43
N ARG A 83 10.86 -11.39 -4.02
CA ARG A 83 12.30 -11.51 -3.74
C ARG A 83 13.10 -10.22 -4.01
N LYS A 84 12.61 -9.32 -4.86
CA LYS A 84 13.31 -8.05 -5.17
C LYS A 84 12.99 -6.93 -4.17
N TYR A 85 11.90 -7.06 -3.40
CA TYR A 85 11.33 -5.96 -2.63
C TYR A 85 11.06 -6.32 -1.16
N SER A 86 11.41 -7.55 -0.76
CA SER A 86 11.23 -8.11 0.58
C SER A 86 12.55 -8.24 1.32
#